data_AF-A0A3R7VB67-F1
#
_entry.id   AF-A0A3R7VB67-F1
#
_cell.length_a   1.000
_cell.length_b   1.000
_cell.length_c   1.000
_cell.angle_alpha   90.00
_cell.angle_beta   90.00
_cell.angle_gamma   90.00
#
_symmetry.space_group_name_H-M   'P 1'
#
loop_
_entity.id
_entity.type
_entity.pdbx_description
1 polymer ?
#
loop_
_entity_poly.entity_id
_entity_poly.type
_entity_poly.pdbx_seq_one_letter_code
_entity_poly.pdbx_strand_id
1 'polypeptide(L)'
;MQRAVAVLLLALFVLPATAPFAAAQAWEEDGWLETSMAVERIEAGDEFGCYGMPGLSWANDPGAVATACREYLTARTPASSWGDAPVSLYTPSGLAATDHTLLGGLGFVVHGDDTGLATSAWHDADDVPSFEEDWYNLGRRGGSLEKEVADIDALEAELDAGGLVNMYWIGRVNDATIRHDGEVVDLLLAREDVWFTTWGEAWSTWAVSRCHEFSLEVDPENRRNVSFTLEDTVACGSSNPEAWKVPTTWRFLPPEGVAVTEVYLEGVPARNLTGERNTAAGARADGNETLLSLAVGQRMDLVLDAPVNRSDLDVLGMTEQWNGLGVAVTVAAHDTWDLFRWSKRFNDDPELRFTWLVIPRDADPEMPWLPWVGLLAAAGTVLAMRHLIRTDDGSSALAPYPASRGFKEQE
;
A
#
# COMPACT_ATOMS: atom_id res chain seq x y z
N MET A 1 60.06 -15.41 14.02
CA MET A 1 58.86 -15.85 13.27
C MET A 1 57.60 -15.92 14.12
N GLN A 2 57.52 -16.77 15.15
CA GLN A 2 56.28 -16.98 15.93
C GLN A 2 55.67 -15.69 16.53
N ARG A 3 56.49 -14.75 17.02
CA ARG A 3 55.99 -13.49 17.59
C ARG A 3 55.39 -12.53 16.56
N ALA A 4 55.94 -12.47 15.34
CA ALA A 4 55.42 -11.59 14.29
C ALA A 4 54.11 -12.15 13.68
N VAL A 5 54.04 -13.48 13.52
CA VAL A 5 52.82 -14.17 13.09
C VAL A 5 51.72 -14.05 14.14
N ALA A 6 52.07 -14.19 15.42
CA ALA A 6 51.12 -13.99 16.52
C ALA A 6 50.57 -12.56 16.59
N VAL A 7 51.41 -11.54 16.35
CA VAL A 7 50.96 -10.14 16.31
C VAL A 7 50.08 -9.86 15.09
N LEU A 8 50.38 -10.45 13.93
CA LEU A 8 49.55 -10.31 12.72
C LEU A 8 48.18 -10.98 12.89
N LEU A 9 48.16 -12.19 13.48
CA LEU A 9 46.91 -12.89 13.81
C LEU A 9 46.12 -12.13 14.87
N LEU A 10 46.77 -11.62 15.92
CA LEU A 10 46.13 -10.79 16.93
C LEU A 10 45.55 -9.51 16.33
N ALA A 11 46.27 -8.86 15.41
CA ALA A 11 45.76 -7.70 14.69
C ALA A 11 44.53 -8.06 13.84
N LEU A 12 44.55 -9.20 13.12
CA LEU A 12 43.40 -9.72 12.38
C LEU A 12 42.16 -9.98 13.27
N PHE A 13 42.35 -10.36 14.53
CA PHE A 13 41.25 -10.59 15.48
C PHE A 13 40.80 -9.31 16.22
N VAL A 14 41.70 -8.36 16.47
CA VAL A 14 41.39 -7.15 17.27
C VAL A 14 40.84 -6.01 16.42
N LEU A 15 41.28 -5.86 15.16
CA LEU A 15 40.78 -4.82 14.25
C LEU A 15 39.25 -4.85 14.02
N PRO A 16 38.59 -6.01 13.80
CA PRO A 16 37.12 -6.04 13.69
C PRO A 16 36.40 -5.71 15.00
N ALA A 17 37.06 -5.86 16.16
CA ALA A 17 36.49 -5.50 17.46
C ALA A 17 36.57 -4.01 17.79
N THR A 18 37.42 -3.25 17.08
CA THR A 18 37.65 -1.80 17.32
C THR A 18 37.18 -0.90 16.19
N ALA A 19 36.66 -1.47 15.10
CA ALA A 19 36.05 -0.68 14.05
C ALA A 19 34.86 0.09 14.65
N PRO A 20 34.72 1.40 14.38
CA PRO A 20 33.50 2.09 14.76
C PRO A 20 32.36 1.38 14.03
N PHE A 21 31.48 0.73 14.78
CA PHE A 21 30.14 0.45 14.31
C PHE A 21 29.51 1.84 14.13
N ALA A 22 29.70 2.46 12.97
CA ALA A 22 28.65 3.32 12.46
C ALA A 22 27.40 2.45 12.54
N ALA A 23 26.38 2.88 13.29
CA ALA A 23 25.13 2.16 13.34
C ALA A 23 24.67 2.03 11.90
N ALA A 24 24.89 0.85 11.30
CA ALA A 24 24.39 0.56 9.98
C ALA A 24 22.89 0.79 10.08
N GLN A 25 22.34 1.65 9.22
CA GLN A 25 20.90 1.75 9.12
C GLN A 25 20.40 0.33 8.80
N ALA A 26 19.39 -0.14 9.54
CA ALA A 26 18.85 -1.49 9.33
C ALA A 26 18.14 -1.62 7.97
N TRP A 27 17.91 -0.49 7.32
CA TRP A 27 17.26 -0.35 6.03
C TRP A 27 18.03 0.61 5.14
N GLU A 28 17.86 0.44 3.83
CA GLU A 28 18.30 1.37 2.80
C GLU A 28 17.08 2.08 2.20
N GLU A 29 17.25 3.36 1.89
CA GLU A 29 16.20 4.15 1.27
C GLU A 29 15.83 3.59 -0.11
N ASP A 30 14.53 3.37 -0.28
CA ASP A 30 13.98 2.96 -1.55
C ASP A 30 13.60 4.21 -2.35
N GLY A 31 14.40 4.52 -3.36
CA GLY A 31 14.29 5.78 -4.10
C GLY A 31 13.00 5.93 -4.92
N TRP A 32 12.14 4.91 -5.03
CA TRP A 32 10.95 4.99 -5.90
C TRP A 32 9.82 5.85 -5.32
N LEU A 33 9.70 5.97 -3.99
CA LEU A 33 8.64 6.79 -3.36
C LEU A 33 8.73 8.26 -3.79
N GLU A 34 9.90 8.72 -4.19
CA GLU A 34 10.13 10.08 -4.69
C GLU A 34 10.13 10.17 -6.23
N THR A 35 9.83 9.08 -6.94
CA THR A 35 9.82 9.05 -8.41
C THR A 35 8.46 9.41 -8.99
N SER A 36 8.44 9.73 -10.30
CA SER A 36 7.20 9.96 -11.04
C SER A 36 6.23 8.78 -10.98
N MET A 37 6.71 7.56 -10.77
CA MET A 37 5.84 6.39 -10.68
C MET A 37 4.99 6.39 -9.39
N ALA A 38 5.54 6.86 -8.26
CA ALA A 38 4.75 7.02 -7.03
C ALA A 38 3.63 8.05 -7.25
N VAL A 39 3.97 9.16 -7.92
CA VAL A 39 3.00 10.20 -8.30
C VAL A 39 1.94 9.64 -9.24
N GLU A 40 2.32 8.91 -10.29
CA GLU A 40 1.37 8.28 -11.23
C GLU A 40 0.40 7.31 -10.52
N ARG A 41 0.87 6.57 -9.51
CA ARG A 41 0.04 5.66 -8.71
C ARG A 41 -0.97 6.42 -7.85
N ILE A 42 -0.50 7.45 -7.16
CA ILE A 42 -1.35 8.34 -6.36
C ILE A 42 -2.39 9.03 -7.25
N GLU A 43 -1.98 9.56 -8.41
CA GLU A 43 -2.87 10.21 -9.37
C GLU A 43 -3.88 9.24 -9.98
N ALA A 44 -3.54 7.95 -10.09
CA ALA A 44 -4.48 6.92 -10.48
C ALA A 44 -5.53 6.66 -9.38
N GLY A 45 -5.20 6.91 -8.11
CA GLY A 45 -6.05 6.67 -6.93
C GLY A 45 -5.57 5.54 -6.03
N ASP A 46 -4.34 5.05 -6.20
CA ASP A 46 -3.74 4.10 -5.25
C ASP A 46 -3.42 4.78 -3.92
N GLU A 47 -3.30 3.96 -2.88
CA GLU A 47 -2.97 4.36 -1.51
C GLU A 47 -1.63 3.77 -1.07
N PHE A 48 -0.86 4.53 -0.31
CA PHE A 48 0.30 4.07 0.44
C PHE A 48 -0.01 3.95 1.94
N GLY A 49 0.10 2.73 2.44
CA GLY A 49 -0.04 2.39 3.86
C GLY A 49 1.23 1.78 4.43
N CYS A 50 1.22 1.51 5.73
CA CYS A 50 2.38 1.00 6.44
C CYS A 50 2.38 -0.52 6.59
N TYR A 51 3.42 -1.22 6.13
CA TYR A 51 3.59 -2.65 6.43
C TYR A 51 4.47 -2.90 7.65
N GLY A 52 5.56 -2.14 7.77
CA GLY A 52 6.51 -2.31 8.85
C GLY A 52 7.77 -1.47 8.68
N MET A 53 8.74 -1.72 9.55
CA MET A 53 10.00 -1.00 9.58
C MET A 53 11.15 -1.96 9.93
N PRO A 54 12.17 -2.12 9.08
CA PRO A 54 13.31 -2.97 9.37
C PRO A 54 13.99 -2.63 10.70
N GLY A 55 14.33 -3.68 11.47
CA GLY A 55 14.94 -3.55 12.79
C GLY A 55 13.96 -3.23 13.93
N LEU A 56 12.67 -2.98 13.63
CA LEU A 56 11.61 -2.88 14.63
C LEU A 56 10.73 -4.12 14.59
N SER A 57 9.96 -4.34 15.67
CA SER A 57 9.12 -5.53 15.81
C SER A 57 7.76 -5.15 16.36
N TRP A 58 6.71 -5.58 15.63
CA TRP A 58 5.32 -5.46 16.07
C TRP A 58 5.11 -6.07 17.45
N ALA A 59 5.72 -7.22 17.74
CA ALA A 59 5.55 -7.89 19.03
C ALA A 59 6.23 -7.15 20.21
N ASN A 60 7.21 -6.28 19.93
CA ASN A 60 7.96 -5.59 20.98
C ASN A 60 7.43 -4.17 21.22
N ASP A 61 7.18 -3.42 20.14
CA ASP A 61 6.71 -2.03 20.20
C ASP A 61 5.95 -1.68 18.91
N PRO A 62 4.64 -1.98 18.84
CA PRO A 62 3.79 -1.63 17.70
C PRO A 62 3.80 -0.14 17.38
N GLY A 63 3.81 0.70 18.42
CA GLY A 63 3.79 2.16 18.27
C GLY A 63 5.06 2.69 17.61
N ALA A 64 6.22 2.13 17.94
CA ALA A 64 7.48 2.48 17.29
C ALA A 64 7.50 2.06 15.81
N VAL A 65 7.00 0.86 15.47
CA VAL A 65 6.92 0.42 14.07
C VAL A 65 6.04 1.36 13.25
N ALA A 66 4.83 1.64 13.75
CA ALA A 66 3.86 2.47 13.06
C ALA A 66 4.34 3.92 12.92
N THR A 67 4.91 4.50 13.98
CA THR A 67 5.44 5.86 13.94
C THR A 67 6.60 5.99 12.95
N ALA A 68 7.57 5.08 12.99
CA ALA A 68 8.72 5.12 12.11
C ALA A 68 8.33 4.94 10.64
N CYS A 69 7.40 4.03 10.36
CA CYS A 69 6.90 3.85 9.00
C CYS A 69 6.12 5.07 8.50
N ARG A 70 5.25 5.67 9.34
CA ARG A 70 4.53 6.90 8.98
C ARG A 70 5.49 8.03 8.64
N GLU A 71 6.51 8.24 9.46
CA GLU A 71 7.56 9.24 9.23
C GLU A 71 8.32 8.94 7.93
N TYR A 72 8.61 7.67 7.65
CA TYR A 72 9.25 7.27 6.41
C TYR A 72 8.41 7.61 5.17
N LEU A 73 7.11 7.29 5.17
CA LEU A 73 6.20 7.57 4.05
C LEU A 73 5.97 9.06 3.85
N THR A 74 5.52 9.75 4.90
CA THR A 74 5.14 11.18 4.84
C THR A 74 6.29 12.11 4.52
N ALA A 75 7.54 11.70 4.78
CA ALA A 75 8.72 12.46 4.36
C ALA A 75 8.97 12.41 2.84
N ARG A 76 8.35 11.48 2.11
CA ARG A 76 8.67 11.16 0.71
C ARG A 76 7.53 11.34 -0.25
N THR A 77 6.31 10.98 0.15
CA THR A 77 5.14 10.99 -0.74
C THR A 77 3.85 11.16 0.06
N PRO A 78 2.80 11.80 -0.49
CA PRO A 78 1.48 11.74 0.11
C PRO A 78 0.96 10.30 0.14
N ALA A 79 0.05 10.00 1.06
CA ALA A 79 -0.53 8.66 1.17
C ALA A 79 -1.56 8.36 0.08
N SER A 80 -2.27 9.37 -0.43
CA SER A 80 -3.23 9.23 -1.54
C SER A 80 -3.45 10.57 -2.24
N SER A 81 -4.26 10.57 -3.30
CA SER A 81 -4.70 11.81 -3.97
C SER A 81 -5.58 12.69 -3.06
N TRP A 82 -6.06 12.14 -1.95
CA TRP A 82 -7.02 12.77 -1.06
C TRP A 82 -6.41 13.25 0.26
N GLY A 83 -5.23 12.74 0.63
CA GLY A 83 -4.58 13.10 1.89
C GLY A 83 -3.11 12.70 1.97
N ASP A 84 -2.33 13.53 2.64
CA ASP A 84 -0.89 13.31 2.84
C ASP A 84 -0.62 12.22 3.88
N ALA A 85 -1.44 12.14 4.93
CA ALA A 85 -1.24 11.24 6.05
C ALA A 85 -1.76 9.82 5.74
N PRO A 86 -0.95 8.77 5.95
CA PRO A 86 -1.42 7.39 5.77
C PRO A 86 -2.41 7.03 6.87
N VAL A 87 -3.50 6.40 6.47
CA VAL A 87 -4.59 5.97 7.37
C VAL A 87 -4.63 4.46 7.53
N SER A 88 -3.92 3.73 6.67
CA SER A 88 -3.87 2.27 6.65
C SER A 88 -2.53 1.71 7.09
N LEU A 89 -2.55 0.60 7.84
CA LEU A 89 -1.38 -0.23 8.10
C LEU A 89 -1.72 -1.73 8.11
N TYR A 90 -0.67 -2.54 8.06
CA TYR A 90 -0.67 -3.94 8.41
C TYR A 90 -0.41 -4.12 9.91
N THR A 91 -1.10 -5.09 10.52
CA THR A 91 -0.74 -5.61 11.82
C THR A 91 -0.76 -7.14 11.80
N PRO A 92 0.20 -7.81 12.46
CA PRO A 92 0.21 -9.26 12.52
C PRO A 92 -0.84 -9.78 13.49
N SER A 93 -1.25 -11.04 13.27
CA SER A 93 -2.11 -11.75 14.21
C SER A 93 -1.50 -11.81 15.61
N GLY A 94 -2.31 -11.55 16.63
CA GLY A 94 -1.93 -11.74 18.04
C GLY A 94 -1.45 -10.47 18.77
N LEU A 95 -1.50 -9.31 18.14
CA LEU A 95 -1.45 -8.03 18.88
C LEU A 95 -2.69 -7.91 19.78
N ALA A 96 -2.51 -7.25 20.94
CA ALA A 96 -3.63 -7.03 21.85
C ALA A 96 -4.52 -5.90 21.35
N ALA A 97 -5.82 -5.93 21.69
CA ALA A 97 -6.74 -4.84 21.34
C ALA A 97 -6.25 -3.46 21.80
N THR A 98 -5.53 -3.39 22.92
CA THR A 98 -4.90 -2.14 23.41
C THR A 98 -3.83 -1.60 22.47
N ASP A 99 -3.10 -2.48 21.78
CA ASP A 99 -2.11 -2.07 20.78
C ASP A 99 -2.82 -1.49 19.55
N HIS A 100 -3.93 -2.09 19.11
CA HIS A 100 -4.75 -1.51 18.06
C HIS A 100 -5.34 -0.16 18.45
N THR A 101 -5.82 0.03 19.68
CA THR A 101 -6.26 1.36 20.15
C THR A 101 -5.12 2.39 20.13
N LEU A 102 -3.89 1.98 20.50
CA LEU A 102 -2.71 2.84 20.39
C LEU A 102 -2.44 3.25 18.95
N LEU A 103 -2.50 2.30 18.01
CA LEU A 103 -2.31 2.54 16.58
C LEU A 103 -3.39 3.46 16.01
N GLY A 104 -4.64 3.26 16.44
CA GLY A 104 -5.78 4.18 16.27
C GLY A 104 -5.42 5.61 16.65
N GLY A 105 -4.92 5.80 17.87
CA GLY A 105 -4.48 7.10 18.37
C GLY A 105 -3.27 7.71 17.66
N LEU A 106 -2.56 6.94 16.81
CA LEU A 106 -1.53 7.44 15.91
C LEU A 106 -2.11 7.84 14.54
N GLY A 107 -3.42 7.84 14.36
CA GLY A 107 -4.09 8.26 13.13
C GLY A 107 -4.17 7.16 12.06
N PHE A 108 -3.90 5.91 12.44
CA PHE A 108 -4.19 4.77 11.58
C PHE A 108 -5.54 4.17 11.97
N VAL A 109 -6.43 4.00 11.00
CA VAL A 109 -7.83 3.62 11.23
C VAL A 109 -8.20 2.30 10.56
N VAL A 110 -7.35 1.82 9.64
CA VAL A 110 -7.44 0.47 9.06
C VAL A 110 -6.15 -0.29 9.42
N HIS A 111 -6.28 -1.44 10.10
CA HIS A 111 -5.12 -2.14 10.68
C HIS A 111 -4.75 -3.45 9.97
N GLY A 112 -5.48 -3.84 8.95
CA GLY A 112 -5.17 -5.02 8.14
C GLY A 112 -6.37 -5.90 7.86
N ASP A 113 -6.08 -7.04 7.24
CA ASP A 113 -7.04 -8.00 6.71
C ASP A 113 -7.07 -9.34 7.45
N ASP A 114 -6.08 -9.64 8.30
CA ASP A 114 -5.98 -10.89 9.04
C ASP A 114 -5.29 -10.71 10.40
N THR A 115 -5.88 -9.85 11.24
CA THR A 115 -5.27 -9.44 12.53
C THR A 115 -5.65 -10.38 13.68
N GLY A 116 -6.58 -11.31 13.44
CA GLY A 116 -7.06 -12.27 14.43
C GLY A 116 -7.88 -11.64 15.57
N LEU A 117 -8.27 -10.36 15.45
CA LEU A 117 -9.20 -9.73 16.36
C LEU A 117 -10.62 -10.31 16.20
N ALA A 118 -11.33 -10.40 17.32
CA ALA A 118 -12.73 -10.80 17.33
C ALA A 118 -13.68 -9.67 16.92
N THR A 119 -13.25 -8.43 17.09
CA THR A 119 -13.91 -7.24 16.54
C THR A 119 -13.39 -7.05 15.12
N SER A 120 -14.29 -7.11 14.15
CA SER A 120 -13.98 -7.21 12.74
C SER A 120 -15.19 -6.79 11.90
N ALA A 121 -14.97 -6.56 10.61
CA ALA A 121 -16.03 -6.35 9.64
C ALA A 121 -15.68 -7.02 8.31
N TRP A 122 -16.67 -7.13 7.44
CA TRP A 122 -16.58 -7.58 6.06
C TRP A 122 -16.10 -9.02 5.89
N HIS A 123 -16.36 -9.88 6.87
CA HIS A 123 -16.20 -11.32 6.71
C HIS A 123 -17.31 -11.97 5.86
N ASP A 124 -18.43 -11.28 5.71
CA ASP A 124 -19.50 -11.55 4.74
C ASP A 124 -20.15 -10.22 4.29
N ALA A 125 -21.16 -10.27 3.42
CA ALA A 125 -21.81 -9.08 2.87
C ALA A 125 -22.65 -8.29 3.89
N ASP A 126 -23.14 -8.95 4.95
CA ASP A 126 -23.99 -8.35 5.98
C ASP A 126 -23.17 -7.86 7.20
N ASP A 127 -21.91 -8.30 7.32
CA ASP A 127 -20.96 -7.94 8.37
C ASP A 127 -20.42 -6.49 8.19
N VAL A 128 -21.32 -5.51 8.30
CA VAL A 128 -20.97 -4.09 8.12
C VAL A 128 -20.41 -3.46 9.40
N PRO A 129 -19.38 -2.59 9.30
CA PRO A 129 -18.76 -1.97 10.46
C PRO A 129 -19.71 -1.02 11.18
N SER A 130 -19.82 -1.20 12.50
CA SER A 130 -20.64 -0.40 13.41
C SER A 130 -19.80 0.57 14.24
N PHE A 131 -18.55 0.22 14.51
CA PHE A 131 -17.58 0.98 15.28
C PHE A 131 -16.27 1.11 14.53
N GLU A 132 -15.42 2.05 14.94
CA GLU A 132 -14.12 2.28 14.31
C GLU A 132 -13.22 1.04 14.43
N GLU A 133 -13.32 0.32 15.55
CA GLU A 133 -12.52 -0.87 15.83
C GLU A 133 -12.84 -2.06 14.92
N ASP A 134 -14.00 -2.06 14.26
CA ASP A 134 -14.35 -3.11 13.28
C ASP A 134 -13.44 -3.04 12.04
N TRP A 135 -12.88 -1.86 11.74
CA TRP A 135 -11.91 -1.67 10.66
C TRP A 135 -10.50 -2.16 10.99
N TYR A 136 -10.29 -2.65 12.21
CA TYR A 136 -9.00 -3.21 12.61
C TYR A 136 -8.81 -4.65 12.13
N ASN A 137 -9.85 -5.27 11.57
CA ASN A 137 -9.79 -6.56 10.93
C ASN A 137 -10.85 -6.65 9.82
N LEU A 138 -10.45 -6.42 8.57
CA LEU A 138 -11.37 -6.42 7.42
C LEU A 138 -11.63 -7.80 6.82
N GLY A 139 -10.96 -8.84 7.33
CA GLY A 139 -10.98 -10.16 6.72
C GLY A 139 -10.40 -10.20 5.31
N ARG A 140 -10.36 -11.39 4.72
CA ARG A 140 -9.90 -11.64 3.34
C ARG A 140 -11.00 -12.26 2.50
N ARG A 141 -12.18 -11.66 2.56
CA ARG A 141 -13.42 -12.18 1.95
C ARG A 141 -13.28 -12.47 0.45
N GLY A 142 -12.56 -11.63 -0.29
CA GLY A 142 -12.31 -11.85 -1.71
C GLY A 142 -11.11 -12.75 -2.02
N GLY A 143 -10.40 -13.24 -1.01
CA GLY A 143 -9.23 -14.10 -1.22
C GLY A 143 -8.02 -13.34 -1.77
N SER A 144 -7.24 -14.02 -2.62
CA SER A 144 -5.94 -13.54 -3.10
C SER A 144 -5.92 -13.27 -4.60
N LEU A 145 -5.14 -12.27 -5.04
CA LEU A 145 -4.74 -12.11 -6.44
C LEU A 145 -3.59 -13.05 -6.84
N GLU A 146 -3.09 -13.89 -5.94
CA GLU A 146 -2.03 -14.84 -6.21
C GLU A 146 -2.49 -16.03 -7.04
N LYS A 147 -1.73 -16.35 -8.08
CA LYS A 147 -1.99 -17.50 -8.93
C LYS A 147 -2.02 -18.80 -8.12
N GLU A 148 -3.00 -19.66 -8.41
CA GLU A 148 -3.25 -20.96 -7.76
C GLU A 148 -3.70 -20.85 -6.28
N VAL A 149 -3.97 -19.65 -5.78
CA VAL A 149 -4.52 -19.44 -4.42
C VAL A 149 -6.01 -19.09 -4.47
N ALA A 150 -6.44 -18.35 -5.49
CA ALA A 150 -7.81 -17.88 -5.60
C ALA A 150 -8.82 -19.01 -5.85
N ASP A 151 -9.99 -18.88 -5.23
CA ASP A 151 -11.18 -19.67 -5.54
C ASP A 151 -12.14 -18.77 -6.33
N ILE A 152 -12.20 -18.97 -7.64
CA ILE A 152 -12.97 -18.13 -8.57
C ILE A 152 -14.47 -18.21 -8.30
N ASP A 153 -14.99 -19.41 -8.03
CA ASP A 153 -16.42 -19.63 -7.78
C ASP A 153 -16.83 -18.95 -6.46
N ALA A 154 -15.98 -19.04 -5.44
CA ALA A 154 -16.21 -18.33 -4.18
C ALA A 154 -16.17 -16.81 -4.37
N LEU A 155 -15.17 -16.28 -5.10
CA LEU A 155 -15.06 -14.85 -5.38
C LEU A 155 -16.28 -14.32 -6.14
N GLU A 156 -16.75 -15.03 -7.17
CA GLU A 156 -17.95 -14.63 -7.92
C GLU A 156 -19.18 -14.55 -7.00
N ALA A 157 -19.36 -15.51 -6.10
CA ALA A 157 -20.44 -15.49 -5.11
C ALA A 157 -20.33 -14.31 -4.13
N GLU A 158 -19.13 -13.97 -3.68
CA GLU A 158 -18.93 -12.82 -2.79
C GLU A 158 -19.17 -11.48 -3.51
N LEU A 159 -18.79 -11.37 -4.79
CA LEU A 159 -19.07 -10.20 -5.61
C LEU A 159 -20.58 -10.02 -5.84
N ASP A 160 -21.31 -11.12 -6.08
CA ASP A 160 -22.78 -11.10 -6.23
C ASP A 160 -23.52 -10.73 -4.93
N ALA A 161 -22.93 -11.06 -3.78
CA ALA A 161 -23.52 -10.72 -2.48
C ALA A 161 -23.37 -9.23 -2.12
N GLY A 162 -22.48 -8.47 -2.77
CA GLY A 162 -22.29 -7.03 -2.54
C GLY A 162 -21.40 -6.72 -1.34
N GLY A 163 -21.50 -5.50 -0.80
CA GLY A 163 -20.67 -5.02 0.31
C GLY A 163 -19.21 -4.75 -0.09
N LEU A 164 -18.29 -4.78 0.90
CA LEU A 164 -16.84 -4.72 0.67
C LEU A 164 -16.28 -6.13 0.49
N VAL A 165 -15.62 -6.38 -0.63
CA VAL A 165 -14.88 -7.60 -0.93
C VAL A 165 -13.39 -7.28 -0.80
N ASN A 166 -12.84 -7.54 0.39
CA ASN A 166 -11.44 -7.27 0.65
C ASN A 166 -10.54 -8.42 0.17
N MET A 167 -9.56 -8.09 -0.67
CA MET A 167 -8.59 -9.01 -1.25
C MET A 167 -7.17 -8.64 -0.83
N TYR A 168 -6.24 -9.58 -1.01
CA TYR A 168 -4.82 -9.33 -0.77
C TYR A 168 -3.95 -9.78 -1.93
N TRP A 169 -2.74 -9.23 -1.97
CA TRP A 169 -1.69 -9.58 -2.92
C TRP A 169 -0.34 -9.65 -2.22
N ILE A 170 0.38 -10.75 -2.44
CA ILE A 170 1.77 -10.91 -1.97
C ILE A 170 2.64 -11.21 -3.19
N GLY A 171 3.50 -10.27 -3.56
CA GLY A 171 4.36 -10.41 -4.74
C GLY A 171 5.53 -11.39 -4.58
N ARG A 172 5.89 -11.72 -3.33
CA ARG A 172 7.05 -12.55 -2.99
C ARG A 172 6.84 -13.30 -1.68
N VAL A 173 7.17 -14.59 -1.68
CA VAL A 173 7.28 -15.41 -0.46
C VAL A 173 8.60 -16.16 -0.51
N ASN A 174 9.44 -16.05 0.53
CA ASN A 174 10.71 -16.78 0.66
C ASN A 174 11.58 -16.71 -0.61
N ASP A 175 11.78 -15.50 -1.15
CA ASP A 175 12.57 -15.23 -2.37
C ASP A 175 11.95 -15.71 -3.69
N ALA A 176 10.85 -16.44 -3.65
CA ALA A 176 10.08 -16.79 -4.83
C ALA A 176 9.15 -15.65 -5.22
N THR A 177 9.19 -15.25 -6.49
CA THR A 177 8.23 -14.30 -7.06
C THR A 177 6.94 -15.00 -7.44
N ILE A 178 5.82 -14.49 -6.94
CA ILE A 178 4.50 -15.03 -7.24
C ILE A 178 3.91 -14.27 -8.43
N ARG A 179 3.13 -14.98 -9.25
CA ARG A 179 2.43 -14.39 -10.40
C ARG A 179 1.03 -13.99 -9.96
N HIS A 180 0.49 -12.91 -10.53
CA HIS A 180 -0.92 -12.62 -10.36
C HIS A 180 -1.75 -13.67 -11.10
N ASP A 181 -2.97 -13.88 -10.62
CA ASP A 181 -3.96 -14.70 -11.27
C ASP A 181 -4.74 -13.86 -12.29
N GLY A 182 -4.49 -14.13 -13.59
CA GLY A 182 -5.17 -13.41 -14.66
C GLY A 182 -6.66 -13.69 -14.71
N GLU A 183 -7.10 -14.88 -14.29
CA GLU A 183 -8.53 -15.25 -14.31
C GLU A 183 -9.30 -14.45 -13.26
N VAL A 184 -8.69 -14.16 -12.11
CA VAL A 184 -9.26 -13.28 -11.08
C VAL A 184 -9.40 -11.85 -11.59
N VAL A 185 -8.35 -11.31 -12.21
CA VAL A 185 -8.36 -9.95 -12.77
C VAL A 185 -9.40 -9.85 -13.89
N ASP A 186 -9.45 -10.81 -14.80
CA ASP A 186 -10.44 -10.87 -15.88
C ASP A 186 -11.88 -10.92 -15.33
N LEU A 187 -12.13 -11.71 -14.27
CA LEU A 187 -13.44 -11.79 -13.60
C LEU A 187 -13.85 -10.41 -13.05
N LEU A 188 -12.96 -9.74 -12.32
CA LEU A 188 -13.22 -8.43 -11.73
C LEU A 188 -13.49 -7.37 -12.81
N LEU A 189 -12.65 -7.33 -13.85
CA LEU A 189 -12.76 -6.33 -14.92
C LEU A 189 -13.96 -6.57 -15.84
N ALA A 190 -14.47 -7.79 -15.95
CA ALA A 190 -15.66 -8.12 -16.72
C ALA A 190 -16.96 -7.56 -16.12
N ARG A 191 -16.97 -7.18 -14.83
CA ARG A 191 -18.14 -6.67 -14.12
C ARG A 191 -18.29 -5.15 -14.22
N GLU A 192 -19.44 -4.65 -14.65
CA GLU A 192 -19.69 -3.21 -14.76
C GLU A 192 -20.08 -2.54 -13.42
N ASP A 193 -20.35 -3.33 -12.38
CA ASP A 193 -20.91 -2.90 -11.09
C ASP A 193 -19.89 -2.90 -9.94
N VAL A 194 -18.59 -2.93 -10.25
CA VAL A 194 -17.50 -2.95 -9.26
C VAL A 194 -16.92 -1.55 -9.04
N TRP A 195 -16.88 -1.10 -7.80
CA TRP A 195 -16.08 0.04 -7.36
C TRP A 195 -14.69 -0.45 -6.92
N PHE A 196 -13.67 -0.15 -7.72
CA PHE A 196 -12.28 -0.41 -7.35
C PHE A 196 -11.77 0.73 -6.47
N THR A 197 -11.47 0.40 -5.22
CA THR A 197 -11.20 1.36 -4.15
C THR A 197 -10.05 0.90 -3.27
N THR A 198 -9.60 1.78 -2.38
CA THR A 198 -8.56 1.47 -1.38
C THR A 198 -9.18 1.39 0.01
N TRP A 199 -8.44 0.83 0.98
CA TRP A 199 -8.86 0.82 2.38
C TRP A 199 -9.18 2.21 2.92
N GLY A 200 -8.32 3.19 2.66
CA GLY A 200 -8.50 4.56 3.09
C GLY A 200 -9.70 5.25 2.43
N GLU A 201 -9.97 4.98 1.15
CA GLU A 201 -11.16 5.50 0.47
C GLU A 201 -12.46 4.89 1.01
N ALA A 202 -12.48 3.57 1.23
CA ALA A 202 -13.61 2.86 1.79
C ALA A 202 -13.91 3.34 3.23
N TRP A 203 -12.88 3.42 4.08
CA TRP A 203 -13.02 3.90 5.45
C TRP A 203 -13.48 5.36 5.49
N SER A 204 -12.90 6.24 4.66
CA SER A 204 -13.26 7.66 4.65
C SER A 204 -14.72 7.86 4.20
N THR A 205 -15.20 7.06 3.24
CA THR A 205 -16.60 7.06 2.81
C THR A 205 -17.53 6.63 3.94
N TRP A 206 -17.19 5.56 4.66
CA TRP A 206 -17.93 5.11 5.84
C TRP A 206 -17.93 6.16 6.96
N ALA A 207 -16.79 6.78 7.24
CA ALA A 207 -16.66 7.83 8.25
C ALA A 207 -17.57 9.03 7.94
N VAL A 208 -17.56 9.52 6.69
CA VAL A 208 -18.43 10.61 6.23
C VAL A 208 -19.90 10.23 6.32
N SER A 209 -20.26 8.98 5.98
CA SER A 209 -21.65 8.51 6.04
C SER A 209 -22.31 8.67 7.42
N ARG A 210 -21.50 8.67 8.49
CA ARG A 210 -21.96 8.75 9.88
C ARG A 210 -22.18 10.16 10.40
N CYS A 211 -21.57 11.16 9.78
CA CYS A 211 -21.60 12.54 10.28
C CYS A 211 -21.91 13.61 9.22
N HIS A 212 -22.28 13.19 8.01
CA HIS A 212 -22.64 14.08 6.93
C HIS A 212 -23.76 15.05 7.31
N GLU A 213 -23.66 16.25 6.77
CA GLU A 213 -24.76 17.21 6.69
C GLU A 213 -24.77 17.77 5.28
N PHE A 214 -25.96 18.10 4.75
CA PHE A 214 -26.06 18.72 3.43
C PHE A 214 -27.09 19.85 3.44
N SER A 215 -26.89 20.82 2.56
CA SER A 215 -27.89 21.83 2.23
C SER A 215 -28.39 21.65 0.81
N LEU A 216 -29.69 21.93 0.63
CA LEU A 216 -30.34 21.92 -0.67
C LEU A 216 -31.13 23.21 -0.81
N GLU A 217 -30.77 24.04 -1.78
CA GLU A 217 -31.33 25.37 -2.01
C GLU A 217 -31.88 25.49 -3.42
N VAL A 218 -32.97 26.24 -3.59
CA VAL A 218 -33.53 26.57 -4.91
C VAL A 218 -33.32 28.06 -5.13
N ASP A 219 -32.75 28.43 -6.26
CA ASP A 219 -32.53 29.82 -6.61
C ASP A 219 -33.88 30.57 -6.69
N PRO A 220 -34.09 31.65 -5.90
CA PRO A 220 -35.35 32.38 -5.86
C PRO A 220 -35.62 33.18 -7.15
N GLU A 221 -34.58 33.56 -7.89
CA GLU A 221 -34.67 34.31 -9.15
C GLU A 221 -34.85 33.35 -10.34
N ASN A 222 -34.17 32.20 -10.31
CA ASN A 222 -34.29 31.16 -11.32
C ASN A 222 -34.57 29.79 -10.69
N ARG A 223 -35.85 29.50 -10.42
CA ARG A 223 -36.32 28.24 -9.82
C ARG A 223 -36.03 26.95 -10.59
N ARG A 224 -35.29 27.01 -11.70
CA ARG A 224 -34.72 25.83 -12.38
C ARG A 224 -33.35 25.44 -11.81
N ASN A 225 -32.69 26.34 -11.10
CA ASN A 225 -31.37 26.12 -10.53
C ASN A 225 -31.52 25.66 -9.09
N VAL A 226 -30.88 24.53 -8.79
CA VAL A 226 -30.88 23.90 -7.48
C VAL A 226 -29.43 23.70 -7.06
N SER A 227 -29.12 23.99 -5.80
CA SER A 227 -27.76 23.88 -5.27
C SER A 227 -27.75 22.86 -4.15
N PHE A 228 -26.91 21.84 -4.31
CA PHE A 228 -26.64 20.81 -3.32
C PHE A 228 -25.23 21.04 -2.77
N THR A 229 -25.09 21.25 -1.46
CA THR A 229 -23.79 21.40 -0.80
C THR A 229 -23.62 20.31 0.24
N LEU A 230 -22.50 19.58 0.18
CA LEU A 230 -22.11 18.66 1.24
C LEU A 230 -21.31 19.45 2.28
N GLU A 231 -21.86 19.64 3.48
CA GLU A 231 -21.35 20.59 4.47
C GLU A 231 -20.11 20.05 5.19
N ASP A 232 -19.08 20.90 5.33
CA ASP A 232 -17.89 20.62 6.15
C ASP A 232 -18.10 21.10 7.59
N THR A 233 -18.69 20.23 8.41
CA THR A 233 -19.04 20.59 9.79
C THR A 233 -17.90 20.27 10.75
N VAL A 234 -17.72 21.15 11.74
CA VAL A 234 -16.75 20.95 12.83
C VAL A 234 -17.03 19.64 13.58
N ALA A 235 -18.31 19.25 13.71
CA ALA A 235 -18.69 18.01 14.36
C ALA A 235 -18.17 16.78 13.60
N CYS A 236 -18.33 16.74 12.28
CA CYS A 236 -17.87 15.63 11.45
C CYS A 236 -16.34 15.57 11.41
N GLY A 237 -15.67 16.70 11.15
CA GLY A 237 -14.21 16.78 11.12
C GLY A 237 -13.54 16.48 12.47
N SER A 238 -14.21 16.75 13.59
CA SER A 238 -13.69 16.41 14.93
C SER A 238 -13.93 14.95 15.31
N SER A 239 -14.94 14.30 14.72
CA SER A 239 -15.27 12.90 15.01
C SER A 239 -14.36 11.94 14.23
N ASN A 240 -13.99 12.30 13.00
CA ASN A 240 -13.10 11.49 12.16
C ASN A 240 -12.01 12.37 11.53
N PRO A 241 -11.04 12.88 12.33
CA PRO A 241 -10.03 13.81 11.83
C PRO A 241 -9.06 13.18 10.79
N GLU A 242 -8.98 11.85 10.75
CA GLU A 242 -8.18 11.08 9.78
C GLU A 242 -8.88 10.94 8.42
N ALA A 243 -10.20 11.21 8.33
CA ALA A 243 -10.98 10.98 7.12
C ALA A 243 -10.52 11.87 5.97
N TRP A 244 -10.14 11.23 4.87
CA TRP A 244 -9.87 11.94 3.65
C TRP A 244 -11.16 12.50 3.07
N LYS A 245 -11.05 13.63 2.37
CA LYS A 245 -12.20 14.26 1.70
C LYS A 245 -12.46 13.57 0.36
N VAL A 246 -12.83 12.30 0.41
CA VAL A 246 -13.20 11.50 -0.75
C VAL A 246 -14.61 11.89 -1.24
N PRO A 247 -14.85 11.91 -2.57
CA PRO A 247 -16.19 12.09 -3.11
C PRO A 247 -17.15 10.99 -2.63
N THR A 248 -18.26 11.39 -2.03
CA THR A 248 -19.37 10.48 -1.67
C THR A 248 -20.54 10.70 -2.61
N THR A 249 -21.32 9.65 -2.89
CA THR A 249 -22.37 9.69 -3.91
C THR A 249 -23.76 9.81 -3.30
N TRP A 250 -24.52 10.79 -3.75
CA TRP A 250 -25.84 11.16 -3.24
C TRP A 250 -26.91 10.99 -4.31
N ARG A 251 -28.07 10.47 -3.91
CA ARG A 251 -29.20 10.23 -4.81
C ARG A 251 -30.12 11.44 -4.82
N PHE A 252 -29.99 12.28 -5.84
CA PHE A 252 -30.91 13.40 -6.06
C PHE A 252 -32.10 12.97 -6.91
N LEU A 253 -33.31 13.20 -6.41
CA LEU A 253 -34.55 12.90 -7.13
C LEU A 253 -35.29 14.21 -7.46
N PRO A 254 -35.34 14.61 -8.74
CA PRO A 254 -36.21 15.72 -9.17
C PRO A 254 -37.69 15.33 -9.09
N PRO A 255 -38.62 16.31 -9.11
CA PRO A 255 -40.05 16.05 -9.13
C PRO A 255 -40.48 15.27 -10.38
N GLU A 256 -41.60 14.55 -10.30
CA GLU A 256 -42.11 13.78 -11.43
C GLU A 256 -42.29 14.65 -12.69
N GLY A 257 -41.73 14.19 -13.81
CA GLY A 257 -41.79 14.90 -15.10
C GLY A 257 -40.78 16.05 -15.24
N VAL A 258 -39.85 16.22 -14.30
CA VAL A 258 -38.74 17.16 -14.35
C VAL A 258 -37.43 16.38 -14.45
N ALA A 259 -36.51 16.85 -15.29
CA ALA A 259 -35.21 16.23 -15.49
C ALA A 259 -34.06 17.19 -15.17
N VAL A 260 -32.96 16.65 -14.65
CA VAL A 260 -31.68 17.37 -14.58
C VAL A 260 -31.06 17.41 -15.97
N THR A 261 -30.78 18.62 -16.46
CA THR A 261 -30.23 18.87 -17.79
C THR A 261 -28.73 19.13 -17.77
N GLU A 262 -28.25 19.82 -16.75
CA GLU A 262 -26.83 20.14 -16.57
C GLU A 262 -26.48 20.08 -15.09
N VAL A 263 -25.23 19.73 -14.78
CA VAL A 263 -24.69 19.74 -13.42
C VAL A 263 -23.34 20.43 -13.47
N TYR A 264 -23.11 21.31 -12.52
CA TYR A 264 -21.86 22.05 -12.33
C TYR A 264 -21.30 21.72 -10.95
N LEU A 265 -20.02 21.38 -10.86
CA LEU A 265 -19.28 21.23 -9.61
C LEU A 265 -18.41 22.48 -9.44
N GLU A 266 -18.61 23.24 -8.37
CA GLU A 266 -17.85 24.49 -8.12
C GLU A 266 -17.81 25.44 -9.33
N GLY A 267 -18.94 25.55 -10.04
CA GLY A 267 -19.10 26.42 -11.21
C GLY A 267 -18.49 25.90 -12.53
N VAL A 268 -17.87 24.73 -12.56
CA VAL A 268 -17.42 24.07 -13.81
C VAL A 268 -18.33 22.89 -14.16
N PRO A 269 -18.56 22.57 -15.45
CA PRO A 269 -19.36 21.41 -15.83
C PRO A 269 -18.85 20.14 -15.13
N ALA A 270 -19.75 19.45 -14.43
CA ALA A 270 -19.40 18.24 -13.70
C ALA A 270 -18.97 17.13 -14.68
N ARG A 271 -17.96 16.35 -14.29
CA ARG A 271 -17.54 15.15 -15.03
C ARG A 271 -18.72 14.17 -15.12
N ASN A 272 -18.95 13.59 -16.29
CA ASN A 272 -19.90 12.47 -16.42
C ASN A 272 -19.25 11.20 -15.87
N LEU A 273 -19.88 10.58 -14.88
CA LEU A 273 -19.37 9.37 -14.21
C LEU A 273 -19.96 8.06 -14.77
N THR A 274 -20.61 8.11 -15.94
CA THR A 274 -21.14 6.89 -16.60
C THR A 274 -20.00 5.94 -16.95
N GLY A 275 -20.04 4.73 -16.39
CA GLY A 275 -19.03 3.69 -16.59
C GLY A 275 -17.74 3.89 -15.79
N GLU A 276 -17.65 4.93 -14.96
CA GLU A 276 -16.51 5.13 -14.07
C GLU A 276 -16.58 4.19 -12.87
N ARG A 277 -15.49 3.46 -12.62
CA ARG A 277 -15.35 2.47 -11.54
C ARG A 277 -14.36 2.88 -10.45
N ASN A 278 -13.71 4.03 -10.59
CA ASN A 278 -12.79 4.60 -9.60
C ASN A 278 -13.31 5.91 -9.06
N THR A 279 -13.05 6.14 -7.77
CA THR A 279 -13.51 7.30 -7.01
C THR A 279 -13.19 8.62 -7.73
N ALA A 280 -14.21 9.39 -8.03
CA ALA A 280 -14.10 10.70 -8.67
C ALA A 280 -15.29 11.60 -8.30
N ALA A 281 -15.09 12.91 -8.43
CA ALA A 281 -16.17 13.88 -8.33
C ALA A 281 -16.84 14.09 -9.69
N GLY A 282 -18.16 14.23 -9.71
CA GLY A 282 -18.94 14.34 -10.93
C GLY A 282 -20.39 13.90 -10.73
N ALA A 283 -21.13 13.76 -11.84
CA ALA A 283 -22.52 13.34 -11.80
C ALA A 283 -22.82 12.24 -12.81
N ARG A 284 -23.81 11.41 -12.51
CA ARG A 284 -24.32 10.37 -13.39
C ARG A 284 -25.83 10.35 -13.35
N ALA A 285 -26.47 10.29 -14.51
CA ALA A 285 -27.91 10.05 -14.59
C ALA A 285 -28.18 8.56 -14.34
N ASP A 286 -29.15 8.24 -13.48
CA ASP A 286 -29.54 6.87 -13.16
C ASP A 286 -31.07 6.75 -13.12
N GLY A 287 -31.66 6.37 -14.26
CA GLY A 287 -33.11 6.37 -14.44
C GLY A 287 -33.72 7.76 -14.25
N ASN A 288 -34.53 7.92 -13.20
CA ASN A 288 -35.14 9.20 -12.83
C ASN A 288 -34.31 9.99 -11.81
N GLU A 289 -33.22 9.41 -11.32
CA GLU A 289 -32.34 10.02 -10.33
C GLU A 289 -31.10 10.61 -11.00
N THR A 290 -30.44 11.51 -10.28
CA THR A 290 -29.10 11.96 -10.61
C THR A 290 -28.21 11.65 -9.42
N LEU A 291 -27.19 10.84 -9.65
CA LEU A 291 -26.16 10.54 -8.68
C LEU A 291 -25.16 11.71 -8.67
N LEU A 292 -24.96 12.31 -7.51
CA LEU A 292 -24.07 13.44 -7.28
C LEU A 292 -22.88 12.97 -6.44
N SER A 293 -21.70 12.89 -7.04
CA SER A 293 -20.47 12.48 -6.35
C SER A 293 -19.60 13.70 -6.05
N LEU A 294 -19.49 14.08 -4.78
CA LEU A 294 -18.75 15.27 -4.34
C LEU A 294 -18.17 15.06 -2.94
N ALA A 295 -17.07 15.75 -2.67
CA ALA A 295 -16.38 15.71 -1.39
C ALA A 295 -17.00 16.68 -0.38
N VAL A 296 -16.74 16.45 0.90
CA VAL A 296 -17.17 17.33 2.00
C VAL A 296 -16.61 18.74 1.80
N GLY A 297 -17.49 19.73 1.91
CA GLY A 297 -17.21 21.15 1.67
C GLY A 297 -17.42 21.59 0.22
N GLN A 298 -17.83 20.70 -0.69
CA GLN A 298 -18.11 21.03 -2.09
C GLN A 298 -19.59 21.25 -2.35
N ARG A 299 -19.86 21.99 -3.42
CA ARG A 299 -21.19 22.32 -3.93
C ARG A 299 -21.36 21.92 -5.39
N MET A 300 -22.52 21.34 -5.67
CA MET A 300 -23.02 21.10 -7.01
C MET A 300 -24.26 21.94 -7.32
N ASP A 301 -24.27 22.59 -8.48
CA ASP A 301 -25.41 23.32 -9.00
C ASP A 301 -26.04 22.52 -10.15
N LEU A 302 -27.31 22.18 -10.01
CA LEU A 302 -28.12 21.43 -10.96
C LEU A 302 -29.05 22.38 -11.72
N VAL A 303 -29.13 22.21 -13.03
CA VAL A 303 -30.07 22.92 -13.89
C VAL A 303 -31.17 21.96 -14.33
N LEU A 304 -32.39 22.21 -13.89
CA LEU A 304 -33.58 21.41 -14.23
C LEU A 304 -34.24 21.92 -15.51
N ASP A 305 -35.00 21.09 -16.22
CA ASP A 305 -35.76 21.50 -17.42
C ASP A 305 -37.03 22.31 -17.11
N ALA A 306 -37.55 22.24 -15.88
CA ALA A 306 -38.70 23.00 -15.40
C ALA A 306 -38.46 23.66 -14.03
N PRO A 307 -39.15 24.78 -13.71
CA PRO A 307 -39.06 25.39 -12.39
C PRO A 307 -39.66 24.50 -11.29
N VAL A 308 -39.01 24.47 -10.12
CA VAL A 308 -39.41 23.65 -8.96
C VAL A 308 -39.54 24.49 -7.69
N ASN A 309 -40.14 23.92 -6.64
CA ASN A 309 -40.05 24.47 -5.28
C ASN A 309 -39.22 23.54 -4.41
N ARG A 310 -38.61 24.09 -3.36
CA ARG A 310 -37.80 23.32 -2.40
C ARG A 310 -38.56 22.16 -1.74
N SER A 311 -39.87 22.29 -1.53
CA SER A 311 -40.73 21.25 -0.96
C SER A 311 -40.91 20.03 -1.85
N ASP A 312 -40.63 20.17 -3.14
CA ASP A 312 -40.89 19.16 -4.16
C ASP A 312 -39.62 18.35 -4.47
N LEU A 313 -38.48 18.75 -3.91
CA LEU A 313 -37.17 18.14 -4.12
C LEU A 313 -36.85 17.15 -2.99
N ASP A 314 -36.24 16.03 -3.37
CA ASP A 314 -35.81 15.01 -2.43
C ASP A 314 -34.36 14.55 -2.67
N VAL A 315 -33.69 14.20 -1.58
CA VAL A 315 -32.38 13.54 -1.58
C VAL A 315 -32.57 12.24 -0.84
N LEU A 316 -32.57 11.12 -1.57
CA LEU A 316 -32.93 9.80 -1.02
C LEU A 316 -31.86 9.23 -0.08
N GLY A 317 -30.73 9.91 0.05
CA GLY A 317 -29.58 9.53 0.88
C GLY A 317 -28.33 9.26 0.06
N MET A 318 -27.28 8.85 0.76
CA MET A 318 -26.02 8.39 0.17
C MET A 318 -26.24 6.98 -0.43
N THR A 319 -25.58 6.67 -1.54
CA THR A 319 -25.51 5.29 -2.03
C THR A 319 -24.62 4.45 -1.11
N GLU A 320 -24.84 3.14 -1.10
CA GLU A 320 -24.02 2.23 -0.29
C GLU A 320 -22.57 2.20 -0.77
N GLN A 321 -22.36 2.02 -2.07
CA GLN A 321 -21.06 2.11 -2.72
C GLN A 321 -20.98 3.37 -3.58
N TRP A 322 -19.76 3.85 -3.84
CA TRP A 322 -19.55 5.03 -4.68
C TRP A 322 -20.13 4.81 -6.08
N ASN A 323 -20.63 5.90 -6.67
CA ASN A 323 -21.32 5.93 -7.97
C ASN A 323 -22.53 5.00 -8.07
N GLY A 324 -23.09 4.49 -6.96
CA GLY A 324 -24.21 3.55 -6.98
C GLY A 324 -23.86 2.18 -7.57
N LEU A 325 -22.59 1.79 -7.50
CA LEU A 325 -22.10 0.47 -7.91
C LEU A 325 -22.58 -0.61 -6.93
N GLY A 326 -22.55 -1.88 -7.37
CA GLY A 326 -23.11 -3.00 -6.61
C GLY A 326 -22.19 -3.53 -5.50
N VAL A 327 -20.87 -3.45 -5.71
CA VAL A 327 -19.86 -4.00 -4.80
C VAL A 327 -18.61 -3.13 -4.77
N ALA A 328 -17.95 -3.04 -3.62
CA ALA A 328 -16.63 -2.44 -3.48
C ALA A 328 -15.56 -3.51 -3.40
N VAL A 329 -14.46 -3.33 -4.12
CA VAL A 329 -13.31 -4.24 -4.11
C VAL A 329 -12.07 -3.46 -3.68
N THR A 330 -11.42 -3.93 -2.63
CA THR A 330 -10.13 -3.42 -2.16
C THR A 330 -9.06 -4.49 -2.31
N VAL A 331 -7.84 -4.08 -2.67
CA VAL A 331 -6.70 -4.98 -2.72
C VAL A 331 -5.57 -4.42 -1.87
N ALA A 332 -5.20 -5.14 -0.81
CA ALA A 332 -4.01 -4.82 -0.04
C ALA A 332 -2.79 -5.58 -0.54
N ALA A 333 -1.79 -4.84 -0.99
CA ALA A 333 -0.52 -5.42 -1.39
C ALA A 333 0.44 -5.41 -0.19
N HIS A 334 0.75 -6.60 0.32
CA HIS A 334 1.56 -6.79 1.52
C HIS A 334 3.06 -6.91 1.19
N ASP A 335 3.90 -6.53 2.16
CA ASP A 335 5.37 -6.65 2.11
C ASP A 335 5.99 -6.02 0.84
N THR A 336 5.60 -4.78 0.55
CA THR A 336 6.01 -4.10 -0.69
C THR A 336 7.29 -3.28 -0.49
N TRP A 337 8.43 -3.96 -0.56
CA TRP A 337 9.77 -3.34 -0.50
C TRP A 337 10.34 -2.93 -1.87
N ASP A 338 9.68 -3.29 -2.97
CA ASP A 338 10.05 -2.92 -4.35
C ASP A 338 8.76 -2.72 -5.17
N LEU A 339 8.09 -1.59 -4.92
CA LEU A 339 6.81 -1.33 -5.56
C LEU A 339 6.93 -1.21 -7.08
N PHE A 340 8.08 -0.77 -7.59
CA PHE A 340 8.32 -0.72 -9.04
C PHE A 340 8.12 -2.10 -9.67
N ARG A 341 8.72 -3.12 -9.08
CA ARG A 341 8.57 -4.50 -9.57
C ARG A 341 7.15 -5.02 -9.41
N TRP A 342 6.48 -4.69 -8.31
CA TRP A 342 5.17 -5.24 -7.97
C TRP A 342 4.03 -4.57 -8.72
N SER A 343 3.99 -3.24 -8.73
CA SER A 343 2.95 -2.45 -9.39
C SER A 343 2.97 -2.58 -10.91
N LYS A 344 4.16 -2.72 -11.52
CA LYS A 344 4.32 -2.90 -12.98
C LYS A 344 3.53 -4.06 -13.55
N ARG A 345 3.19 -5.06 -12.72
CA ARG A 345 2.40 -6.23 -13.12
C ARG A 345 0.94 -5.92 -13.43
N PHE A 346 0.44 -4.78 -12.97
CA PHE A 346 -0.95 -4.34 -13.11
C PHE A 346 -1.04 -3.06 -13.96
N ASN A 347 0.00 -2.74 -14.73
CA ASN A 347 -0.01 -1.57 -15.61
C ASN A 347 -1.06 -1.69 -16.74
N ASP A 348 -1.39 -2.91 -17.14
CA ASP A 348 -2.38 -3.19 -18.18
C ASP A 348 -3.82 -3.19 -17.61
N ASP A 349 -3.97 -3.09 -16.28
CA ASP A 349 -5.23 -3.13 -15.53
C ASP A 349 -5.46 -1.80 -14.78
N PRO A 350 -5.60 -0.67 -15.49
CA PRO A 350 -5.55 0.68 -14.89
C PRO A 350 -6.74 1.02 -13.99
N GLU A 351 -7.71 0.13 -13.85
CA GLU A 351 -8.88 0.30 -13.00
C GLU A 351 -8.69 -0.28 -11.61
N LEU A 352 -7.79 -1.25 -11.44
CA LEU A 352 -7.50 -1.82 -10.12
C LEU A 352 -6.86 -0.78 -9.22
N ARG A 353 -7.34 -0.70 -7.98
CA ARG A 353 -6.79 0.18 -6.95
C ARG A 353 -6.21 -0.64 -5.82
N PHE A 354 -5.06 -0.20 -5.35
CA PHE A 354 -4.30 -0.91 -4.34
C PHE A 354 -4.05 -0.03 -3.12
N THR A 355 -4.21 -0.63 -1.95
CA THR A 355 -3.53 -0.18 -0.73
C THR A 355 -2.17 -0.87 -0.68
N TRP A 356 -1.13 -0.18 -1.09
CA TRP A 356 0.24 -0.68 -1.07
C TRP A 356 0.83 -0.51 0.32
N LEU A 357 1.01 -1.61 1.04
CA LEU A 357 1.56 -1.62 2.39
C LEU A 357 3.09 -1.69 2.27
N VAL A 358 3.73 -0.55 2.50
CA VAL A 358 5.15 -0.32 2.23
C VAL A 358 6.00 -0.72 3.42
N ILE A 359 7.14 -1.34 3.13
CA ILE A 359 8.24 -1.54 4.07
C ILE A 359 9.54 -1.10 3.39
N PRO A 360 10.41 -0.32 4.07
CA PRO A 360 11.73 0.00 3.53
C PRO A 360 12.53 -1.26 3.23
N ARG A 361 13.40 -1.20 2.23
CA ARG A 361 14.28 -2.33 1.92
C ARG A 361 15.28 -2.54 3.05
N ASP A 362 15.50 -3.78 3.46
CA ASP A 362 16.60 -4.11 4.36
C ASP A 362 17.92 -3.60 3.76
N ALA A 363 18.76 -3.00 4.59
CA ALA A 363 20.11 -2.66 4.18
C ALA A 363 20.84 -3.98 3.94
N ASP A 364 21.56 -4.08 2.81
CA ASP A 364 22.52 -5.17 2.72
C ASP A 364 23.50 -4.98 3.89
N PRO A 365 23.92 -6.05 4.59
CA PRO A 365 24.89 -5.91 5.66
C PRO A 365 26.20 -5.39 5.04
N GLU A 366 26.34 -4.07 4.97
CA GLU A 366 27.58 -3.42 4.62
C GLU A 366 28.57 -3.89 5.66
N MET A 367 29.52 -4.74 5.25
CA MET A 367 30.63 -5.16 6.09
C MET A 367 31.72 -4.12 5.90
N PRO A 368 31.75 -3.00 6.65
CA PRO A 368 32.65 -1.88 6.37
C PRO A 368 34.10 -2.27 6.71
N TRP A 369 34.26 -3.42 7.40
CA TRP A 369 35.52 -4.08 7.75
C TRP A 369 36.07 -4.99 6.64
N LEU A 370 35.27 -5.39 5.63
CA LEU A 370 35.69 -6.29 4.55
C LEU A 370 36.88 -5.73 3.74
N PRO A 371 36.92 -4.43 3.37
CA PRO A 371 38.08 -3.85 2.68
C PRO A 371 39.36 -3.93 3.52
N TRP A 372 39.24 -3.76 4.85
CA TRP A 372 40.38 -3.85 5.77
C TRP A 372 40.94 -5.27 5.85
N VAL A 373 40.08 -6.30 5.82
CA VAL A 373 40.51 -7.71 5.75
C VAL A 373 41.21 -8.01 4.44
N GLY A 374 40.68 -7.52 3.31
CA GLY A 374 41.33 -7.65 2.00
C GLY A 374 42.73 -7.03 1.99
N LEU A 375 42.88 -5.84 2.58
CA LEU A 375 44.16 -5.13 2.65
C LEU A 375 45.18 -5.85 3.54
N LEU A 376 44.73 -6.40 4.67
CA LEU A 376 45.56 -7.21 5.57
C LEU A 376 46.00 -8.53 4.92
N ALA A 377 45.09 -9.20 4.22
CA ALA A 377 45.41 -10.42 3.47
C ALA A 377 46.44 -10.14 2.38
N ALA A 378 46.28 -9.06 1.61
CA ALA A 378 47.22 -8.66 0.57
C ALA A 378 48.61 -8.34 1.15
N ALA A 379 48.68 -7.53 2.20
CA ALA A 379 49.94 -7.20 2.87
C ALA A 379 50.61 -8.43 3.49
N GLY A 380 49.83 -9.30 4.14
CA GLY A 380 50.30 -10.56 4.70
C GLY A 380 50.88 -11.49 3.64
N THR A 381 50.24 -11.59 2.48
CA THR A 381 50.70 -12.44 1.37
C THR A 381 52.01 -11.93 0.78
N VAL A 382 52.15 -10.61 0.56
CA VAL A 382 53.41 -10.01 0.07
C VAL A 382 54.55 -10.23 1.05
N LEU A 383 54.30 -10.07 2.36
CA LEU A 383 55.30 -10.31 3.40
C LEU A 383 55.68 -11.79 3.50
N ALA A 384 54.71 -12.70 3.38
CA ALA A 384 54.93 -14.14 3.37
C ALA A 384 55.77 -14.57 2.14
N MET A 385 55.43 -14.10 0.94
CA MET A 385 56.22 -14.38 -0.28
C MET A 385 57.64 -13.83 -0.16
N ARG A 386 57.79 -12.59 0.32
CA ARG A 386 59.12 -11.98 0.51
C ARG A 386 59.96 -12.73 1.54
N HIS A 387 59.32 -13.31 2.56
CA HIS A 387 60.01 -14.15 3.53
C HIS A 387 60.40 -15.49 2.90
N LEU A 388 59.49 -16.14 2.19
CA LEU A 388 59.73 -17.42 1.52
C LEU A 388 60.92 -17.33 0.56
N ILE A 389 60.95 -16.29 -0.29
CA ILE A 389 62.05 -16.00 -1.22
C ILE A 389 63.38 -15.75 -0.49
N ARG A 390 63.35 -15.18 0.72
CA ARG A 390 64.56 -14.94 1.52
C ARG A 390 65.04 -16.17 2.28
N THR A 391 64.16 -17.10 2.58
CA THR A 391 64.49 -18.39 3.22
C THR A 391 64.80 -19.49 2.21
N ASP A 392 64.46 -19.28 0.94
CA ASP A 392 64.77 -20.21 -0.15
C ASP A 392 66.22 -20.01 -0.61
N ASP A 393 67.16 -20.48 0.20
CA ASP A 393 68.54 -20.73 -0.22
C ASP A 393 68.57 -21.96 -1.15
N GLY A 394 68.15 -21.76 -2.40
CA GLY A 394 68.56 -22.53 -3.60
C GLY A 394 68.67 -24.05 -3.49
N SER A 395 67.79 -24.73 -2.74
CA SER A 395 67.85 -26.19 -2.57
C SER A 395 66.51 -26.88 -2.83
N SER A 396 65.81 -26.49 -3.90
CA SER A 396 64.75 -27.30 -4.48
C SER A 396 65.34 -28.32 -5.48
N ALA A 397 65.85 -29.43 -4.96
CA ALA A 397 66.18 -30.60 -5.77
C ALA A 397 64.90 -31.28 -6.25
N LEU A 398 64.38 -30.84 -7.40
CA LEU A 398 63.38 -31.58 -8.18
C LEU A 398 64.09 -32.46 -9.23
N ALA A 399 63.73 -33.74 -9.19
CA ALA A 399 63.99 -34.85 -10.13
C ALA A 399 65.33 -35.64 -10.01
N PRO A 400 65.29 -36.94 -9.67
CA PRO A 400 66.40 -37.85 -9.91
C PRO A 400 66.46 -38.23 -11.40
N TYR A 401 67.63 -38.06 -12.01
CA TYR A 401 67.97 -38.63 -13.32
C TYR A 401 67.85 -40.17 -13.29
N PRO A 402 67.27 -40.83 -14.32
CA PRO A 402 67.20 -42.28 -14.36
C PRO A 402 68.57 -42.91 -14.63
N ALA A 403 68.81 -44.05 -13.97
CA ALA A 403 70.05 -44.82 -14.03
C ALA A 403 70.34 -45.36 -15.45
N SER A 404 71.54 -45.10 -15.95
CA SER A 404 72.08 -45.74 -17.15
C SER A 404 72.38 -47.22 -16.88
N ARG A 405 71.64 -48.12 -17.52
CA ARG A 405 72.05 -49.52 -17.74
C ARG A 405 72.96 -49.57 -18.96
N GLY A 406 74.16 -50.12 -18.79
CA GLY A 406 75.11 -50.40 -19.89
C GLY A 406 76.01 -51.58 -19.54
N PHE A 407 75.58 -52.75 -20.01
CA PHE A 407 76.29 -53.97 -20.38
C PHE A 407 77.64 -54.34 -19.73
N LYS A 408 77.66 -55.54 -19.12
CA LYS A 408 78.85 -56.41 -19.01
C LYS A 408 79.14 -57.01 -20.39
N GLU A 409 80.40 -56.97 -20.78
CA GLU A 409 81.00 -57.89 -21.75
C GLU A 409 82.31 -58.44 -21.17
N GLN A 410 82.64 -59.66 -21.58
CA GLN A 410 83.47 -60.68 -20.94
C GLN A 410 84.97 -60.33 -20.78
N GLU A 411 85.58 -60.86 -19.71
CA GLU A 411 86.48 -62.03 -19.81
C GLU A 411 86.37 -62.91 -18.56
#